data_AF-A2E0S9-F1
#
_entry.id   AF-A2E0S9-F1
#
_cell.length_a   1.000
_cell.length_b   1.000
_cell.length_c   1.000
_cell.angle_alpha   90.00
_cell.angle_beta   90.00
_cell.angle_gamma   90.00
#
_symmetry.space_group_name_H-M   'P 1'
#
loop_
_entity.id
_entity.type
_entity.pdbx_description
1 polymer ?
#
loop_
_entity_poly.entity_id
_entity_poly.type
_entity_poly.pdbx_seq_one_letter_code
_entity_poly.pdbx_strand_id
1 'polypeptide(L)'
;MSQLQNLVSYVWSNSIEIYPQSFPFDYKYVISNNDGTFIWEEPTNRTCTGPSAPQYDRVRPITYFINEWFTNVNKELFKGLGVYVPLFSLRTQNSQGIGSYTDIKKLVDCCNSMGASLIQLLPINDTTDKGGWDDSYPYKQVSCFALHPVYIDLLGILPELPTDIYNIIMRRKYELEKLPQIDFPAVFSFKMDMLKEIFDLVKEKFKDSEDLQDFLKKNGSWLKPYTLFCHLRDTYKTMEFRKWPKYSKITPEEIEDICDEKESDLLFIYWLQYIADKQFKESYEYATNHKVALKGDLPIGVNINSVECWAFPHLFRLHMCAGAPPDDFSSDGQNWGFPTYNWEEMEKDNFAW
;
A
#
# COMPACT_ATOMS: atom_id res chain seq x y z
N MET A 1 -3.93 0.19 -36.09
CA MET A 1 -3.60 0.91 -34.84
C MET A 1 -4.86 0.95 -34.00
N SER A 2 -4.76 0.60 -32.72
CA SER A 2 -5.87 0.67 -31.78
C SER A 2 -5.58 1.77 -30.76
N GLN A 3 -6.50 2.70 -30.56
CA GLN A 3 -6.30 3.81 -29.63
C GLN A 3 -6.59 3.37 -28.20
N LEU A 4 -5.64 3.51 -27.29
CA LEU A 4 -5.88 3.23 -25.88
C LEU A 4 -6.75 4.33 -25.26
N GLN A 5 -7.62 3.94 -24.35
CA GLN A 5 -8.42 4.84 -23.53
C GLN A 5 -7.73 5.05 -22.19
N ASN A 6 -7.75 6.28 -21.69
CA ASN A 6 -7.26 6.57 -20.34
C ASN A 6 -8.30 6.05 -19.33
N LEU A 7 -7.89 5.12 -18.47
CA LEU A 7 -8.74 4.59 -17.40
C LEU A 7 -8.64 5.48 -16.15
N VAL A 8 -7.41 5.76 -15.74
CA VAL A 8 -7.02 6.57 -14.58
C VAL A 8 -5.60 7.08 -14.82
N SER A 9 -5.19 8.16 -14.16
CA SER A 9 -3.86 8.80 -14.27
C SER A 9 -2.74 7.83 -14.71
N TYR A 10 -2.25 8.01 -15.94
CA TYR A 10 -1.14 7.25 -16.56
C TYR A 10 -1.38 5.75 -16.83
N VAL A 11 -2.61 5.27 -16.66
CA VAL A 11 -3.04 3.92 -17.04
C VAL A 11 -3.92 4.00 -18.27
N TRP A 12 -3.48 3.35 -19.34
CA TRP A 12 -4.20 3.26 -20.60
C TRP A 12 -4.54 1.81 -20.91
N SER A 13 -5.77 1.55 -21.37
CA SER A 13 -6.20 0.21 -21.76
C SER A 13 -6.99 0.24 -23.06
N ASN A 14 -7.04 -0.92 -23.72
CA ASN A 14 -7.97 -1.18 -24.80
C ASN A 14 -8.18 -2.68 -24.93
N SER A 15 -9.31 -3.07 -25.50
CA SER A 15 -9.63 -4.44 -25.85
C SER A 15 -9.67 -4.55 -27.37
N ILE A 16 -8.97 -5.56 -27.91
CA ILE A 16 -8.98 -5.87 -29.33
C ILE A 16 -9.36 -7.34 -29.49
N GLU A 17 -10.15 -7.64 -30.51
CA GLU A 17 -10.45 -9.02 -30.89
C GLU A 17 -9.30 -9.56 -31.74
N ILE A 18 -8.73 -10.68 -31.32
CA ILE A 18 -7.63 -11.37 -32.03
C ILE A 18 -8.06 -12.80 -32.30
N TYR A 19 -7.89 -13.25 -33.54
CA TYR A 19 -8.18 -14.63 -33.90
C TYR A 19 -7.03 -15.56 -33.51
N PRO A 20 -7.29 -16.83 -33.13
CA PRO A 20 -6.25 -17.77 -32.71
C PRO A 20 -5.10 -17.96 -33.71
N GLN A 21 -5.39 -17.90 -35.02
CA GLN A 21 -4.39 -18.00 -36.08
C GLN A 21 -3.43 -16.80 -36.19
N SER A 22 -3.71 -15.72 -35.48
CA SER A 22 -2.87 -14.52 -35.47
C SER A 22 -1.71 -14.61 -34.47
N PHE A 23 -1.63 -15.66 -33.64
CA PHE A 23 -0.54 -15.85 -32.70
C PHE A 23 0.63 -16.66 -33.32
N PRO A 24 1.90 -16.32 -33.01
CA PRO A 24 2.31 -15.11 -32.29
C PRO A 24 2.17 -13.86 -33.17
N PHE A 25 1.95 -12.70 -32.55
CA PHE A 25 2.03 -11.41 -33.24
C PHE A 25 2.93 -10.43 -32.50
N ASP A 26 3.50 -9.52 -33.27
CA ASP A 26 4.29 -8.40 -32.75
C ASP A 26 3.44 -7.14 -32.64
N TYR A 27 3.71 -6.35 -31.61
CA TYR A 27 3.08 -5.06 -31.38
C TYR A 27 4.04 -4.08 -30.71
N LYS A 28 3.71 -2.79 -30.75
CA LYS A 28 4.51 -1.71 -30.15
C LYS A 28 3.59 -0.57 -29.73
N TYR A 29 3.89 0.07 -28.62
CA TYR A 29 3.17 1.27 -28.20
C TYR A 29 3.72 2.51 -28.92
N VAL A 30 2.82 3.45 -29.24
CA VAL A 30 3.17 4.74 -29.84
C VAL A 30 2.41 5.85 -29.13
N ILE A 31 3.07 6.98 -28.87
CA ILE A 31 2.43 8.21 -28.40
C ILE A 31 2.19 9.08 -29.63
N SER A 32 0.92 9.37 -29.92
CA SER A 32 0.54 10.32 -30.96
C SER A 32 0.49 11.73 -30.37
N ASN A 33 1.25 12.65 -30.93
CA ASN A 33 1.18 14.06 -30.61
C ASN A 33 0.04 14.75 -31.39
N ASN A 34 -0.42 15.90 -30.89
CA ASN A 34 -1.50 16.69 -31.53
C ASN A 34 -1.12 17.23 -32.92
N ASP A 35 0.18 17.28 -33.24
CA ASP A 35 0.71 17.71 -34.53
C ASP A 35 0.80 16.58 -35.57
N GLY A 36 0.34 15.37 -35.22
CA GLY A 36 0.39 14.19 -36.08
C GLY A 36 1.71 13.44 -36.07
N THR A 37 2.68 13.84 -35.24
CA THR A 37 3.93 13.08 -35.04
C THR A 37 3.74 11.93 -34.06
N PHE A 38 4.56 10.88 -34.19
CA PHE A 38 4.54 9.71 -33.31
C PHE A 38 5.87 9.54 -32.58
N ILE A 39 5.80 9.27 -31.28
CA ILE A 39 6.93 8.78 -30.47
C ILE A 39 6.75 7.28 -30.34
N TRP A 40 7.64 6.53 -30.99
CA TRP A 40 7.61 5.07 -30.93
C TRP A 40 8.28 4.58 -29.65
N GLU A 41 7.72 3.54 -29.06
CA GLU A 41 8.43 2.72 -28.09
C GLU A 41 9.69 2.11 -28.74
N GLU A 42 10.72 1.83 -27.94
CA GLU A 42 12.04 1.33 -28.34
C GLU A 42 12.55 0.33 -27.28
N PRO A 43 13.55 -0.52 -27.57
CA PRO A 43 14.16 -0.74 -28.88
C PRO A 43 13.39 -1.74 -29.74
N THR A 44 12.97 -2.88 -29.18
CA THR A 44 12.35 -3.98 -29.93
C THR A 44 10.82 -3.94 -29.89
N ASN A 45 10.18 -4.59 -30.85
CA ASN A 45 8.75 -4.89 -30.75
C ASN A 45 8.52 -5.82 -29.56
N ARG A 46 7.33 -5.70 -28.96
CA ARG A 46 6.81 -6.69 -28.03
C ARG A 46 6.22 -7.82 -28.82
N THR A 47 6.29 -9.04 -28.29
CA THR A 47 5.73 -10.23 -28.92
C THR A 47 4.70 -10.85 -27.99
N CYS A 48 3.47 -10.99 -28.49
CA CYS A 48 2.44 -11.76 -27.81
C CYS A 48 2.41 -13.18 -28.38
N THR A 49 2.77 -14.17 -27.57
CA THR A 49 2.76 -15.59 -27.96
C THR A 49 1.38 -16.24 -27.88
N GLY A 50 0.40 -15.52 -27.34
CA GLY A 50 -0.93 -16.04 -27.04
C GLY A 50 -1.00 -16.77 -25.69
N PRO A 51 -2.16 -17.36 -25.36
CA PRO A 51 -2.40 -18.00 -24.07
C PRO A 51 -1.45 -19.19 -23.84
N SER A 52 -0.76 -19.20 -22.70
CA SER A 52 0.22 -20.23 -22.32
C SER A 52 -0.34 -21.27 -21.34
N ALA A 53 -1.55 -21.05 -20.79
CA ALA A 53 -2.14 -21.96 -19.81
C ALA A 53 -2.35 -23.37 -20.41
N PRO A 54 -2.02 -24.46 -19.68
CA PRO A 54 -2.13 -25.82 -20.20
C PRO A 54 -3.54 -26.22 -20.66
N GLN A 55 -4.58 -25.56 -20.13
CA GLN A 55 -5.99 -25.87 -20.38
C GLN A 55 -6.83 -24.61 -20.62
N TYR A 56 -6.47 -23.78 -21.61
CA TYR A 56 -7.38 -22.71 -22.04
C TYR A 56 -8.43 -23.25 -23.03
N ASP A 57 -9.66 -22.74 -22.93
CA ASP A 57 -10.75 -23.10 -23.84
C ASP A 57 -10.42 -22.63 -25.27
N ARG A 58 -10.38 -23.57 -26.22
CA ARG A 58 -10.07 -23.32 -27.64
C ARG A 58 -11.31 -23.12 -28.50
N VAL A 59 -12.49 -23.30 -27.92
CA VAL A 59 -13.79 -23.30 -28.61
C VAL A 59 -14.55 -22.02 -28.30
N ARG A 60 -14.47 -21.53 -27.06
CA ARG A 60 -15.12 -20.29 -26.64
C ARG A 60 -14.16 -19.10 -26.68
N PRO A 61 -14.67 -17.88 -26.92
CA PRO A 61 -13.87 -16.67 -26.75
C PRO A 61 -13.31 -16.61 -25.33
N ILE A 62 -12.02 -16.36 -25.22
CA ILE A 62 -11.32 -16.11 -23.95
C ILE A 62 -10.90 -14.65 -23.88
N THR A 63 -10.89 -14.09 -22.68
CA THR A 63 -10.26 -12.78 -22.43
C THR A 63 -8.82 -13.01 -22.02
N TYR A 64 -7.88 -12.45 -22.78
CA TYR A 64 -6.46 -12.53 -22.51
C TYR A 64 -5.93 -11.14 -22.13
N PHE A 65 -5.44 -11.00 -20.91
CA PHE A 65 -4.93 -9.73 -20.40
C PHE A 65 -3.43 -9.61 -20.67
N ILE A 66 -3.03 -8.54 -21.33
CA ILE A 66 -1.63 -8.17 -21.55
C ILE A 66 -1.35 -6.93 -20.70
N ASN A 67 -0.52 -7.07 -19.66
CA ASN A 67 -0.11 -5.96 -18.79
C ASN A 67 1.42 -5.83 -18.79
N GLU A 68 1.90 -4.82 -19.50
CA GLU A 68 3.32 -4.60 -19.77
C GLU A 68 3.93 -3.47 -18.94
N TRP A 69 3.16 -2.95 -17.97
CA TRP A 69 3.50 -1.93 -16.96
C TRP A 69 3.95 -0.56 -17.50
N PHE A 70 4.97 -0.49 -18.35
CA PHE A 70 5.57 0.76 -18.84
C PHE A 70 5.88 0.70 -20.33
N THR A 71 5.64 1.81 -21.04
CA THR A 71 6.14 2.00 -22.40
C THR A 71 7.55 2.58 -22.37
N ASN A 72 8.44 2.12 -23.26
CA ASN A 72 9.80 2.64 -23.33
C ASN A 72 9.97 3.60 -24.50
N VAL A 73 9.49 4.83 -24.34
CA VAL A 73 9.44 5.84 -25.42
C VAL A 73 10.65 6.78 -25.47
N ASN A 74 11.61 6.65 -24.56
CA ASN A 74 12.75 7.56 -24.46
C ASN A 74 14.09 6.86 -24.69
N LYS A 75 14.86 7.32 -25.68
CA LYS A 75 16.22 6.83 -25.98
C LYS A 75 17.26 7.29 -24.96
N GLU A 76 17.00 8.41 -24.29
CA GLU A 76 17.86 8.94 -23.23
C GLU A 76 17.23 8.63 -21.87
N LEU A 77 17.93 7.85 -21.04
CA LEU A 77 17.50 7.60 -19.67
C LEU A 77 17.26 8.95 -18.96
N PHE A 78 16.11 9.07 -18.28
CA PHE A 78 15.79 10.24 -17.50
C PHE A 78 16.90 10.51 -16.48
N LYS A 79 17.42 11.74 -16.48
CA LYS A 79 18.37 12.22 -15.47
C LYS A 79 17.64 13.25 -14.62
N GLY A 80 17.53 12.97 -13.32
CA GLY A 80 16.84 13.85 -12.40
C GLY A 80 17.43 13.81 -11.00
N LEU A 81 17.00 14.79 -10.21
CA LEU A 81 17.28 14.87 -8.79
C LEU A 81 16.10 14.29 -8.01
N GLY A 82 16.39 13.48 -6.99
CA GLY A 82 15.39 12.95 -6.07
C GLY A 82 15.71 13.30 -4.62
N VAL A 83 14.67 13.41 -3.81
CA VAL A 83 14.76 13.58 -2.35
C VAL A 83 14.39 12.27 -1.69
N TYR A 84 15.30 11.71 -0.88
CA TYR A 84 15.01 10.57 -0.02
C TYR A 84 14.62 11.08 1.36
N VAL A 85 13.45 10.69 1.86
CA VAL A 85 12.96 11.14 3.17
C VAL A 85 11.97 10.13 3.78
N PRO A 86 12.20 9.68 5.02
CA PRO A 86 11.20 8.93 5.77
C PRO A 86 9.97 9.80 6.06
N LEU A 87 8.76 9.28 5.80
CA LEU A 87 7.53 10.06 6.02
C LEU A 87 7.41 10.59 7.45
N PHE A 88 7.74 9.76 8.44
CA PHE A 88 7.71 10.15 9.85
C PHE A 88 8.58 11.38 10.19
N SER A 89 9.62 11.64 9.40
CA SER A 89 10.57 12.73 9.62
C SER A 89 10.09 14.08 9.09
N LEU A 90 9.03 14.13 8.29
CA LEU A 90 8.49 15.39 7.81
C LEU A 90 7.95 16.24 8.98
N ARG A 91 8.09 17.55 8.80
CA ARG A 91 7.64 18.58 9.73
C ARG A 91 7.02 19.72 8.96
N THR A 92 5.74 19.97 9.18
CA THR A 92 4.99 21.08 8.61
C THR A 92 4.26 21.85 9.70
N GLN A 93 3.68 22.99 9.34
CA GLN A 93 2.83 23.76 10.25
C GLN A 93 1.61 22.97 10.74
N ASN A 94 1.23 21.85 10.09
CA ASN A 94 0.07 21.06 10.46
C ASN A 94 0.42 19.71 11.10
N SER A 95 1.66 19.19 10.96
CA SER A 95 2.09 17.91 11.56
C SER A 95 1.75 17.79 13.05
N GLN A 96 1.39 16.59 13.51
CA GLN A 96 0.98 16.35 14.90
C GLN A 96 2.00 15.47 15.64
N GLY A 97 3.27 15.89 15.63
CA GLY A 97 4.43 15.21 16.22
C GLY A 97 5.16 14.25 15.27
N ILE A 98 4.55 13.95 14.13
CA ILE A 98 5.06 13.05 13.07
C ILE A 98 4.54 13.56 11.72
N GLY A 99 5.32 13.35 10.66
CA GLY A 99 4.86 13.65 9.30
C GLY A 99 3.61 12.84 8.94
N SER A 100 2.68 13.43 8.19
CA SER A 100 1.44 12.80 7.74
C SER A 100 1.43 12.56 6.23
N TYR A 101 0.47 11.77 5.74
CA TYR A 101 0.25 11.59 4.31
C TYR A 101 0.07 12.93 3.58
N THR A 102 -0.66 13.87 4.16
CA THR A 102 -0.92 15.20 3.59
C THR A 102 0.33 16.09 3.54
N ASP A 103 1.33 15.86 4.40
CA ASP A 103 2.59 16.62 4.41
C ASP A 103 3.43 16.38 3.14
N ILE A 104 3.20 15.27 2.43
CA ILE A 104 3.85 14.97 1.14
C ILE A 104 3.58 16.09 0.12
N LYS A 105 2.39 16.73 0.15
CA LYS A 105 2.05 17.85 -0.74
C LYS A 105 3.04 19.02 -0.55
N LYS A 106 3.47 19.30 0.68
CA LYS A 106 4.47 20.34 0.98
C LYS A 106 5.87 19.95 0.54
N LEU A 107 6.21 18.67 0.67
CA LEU A 107 7.48 18.16 0.15
C LEU A 107 7.54 18.26 -1.39
N VAL A 108 6.43 18.01 -2.08
CA VAL A 108 6.31 18.22 -3.54
C VAL A 108 6.58 19.68 -3.92
N ASP A 109 6.03 20.63 -3.17
CA ASP A 109 6.31 22.07 -3.38
C ASP A 109 7.81 22.36 -3.22
N CYS A 110 8.45 21.80 -2.18
CA CYS A 110 9.90 21.90 -1.99
C CYS A 110 10.69 21.29 -3.15
N CYS A 111 10.34 20.08 -3.59
CA CYS A 111 10.99 19.41 -4.72
C CYS A 111 10.95 20.26 -5.99
N ASN A 112 9.80 20.82 -6.32
CA ASN A 112 9.66 21.71 -7.47
C ASN A 112 10.52 22.98 -7.35
N SER A 113 10.63 23.56 -6.16
CA SER A 113 11.47 24.75 -5.93
C SER A 113 12.97 24.50 -6.18
N MET A 114 13.43 23.25 -6.05
CA MET A 114 14.83 22.85 -6.25
C MET A 114 15.07 22.07 -7.55
N GLY A 115 14.06 21.90 -8.40
CA GLY A 115 14.15 21.12 -9.63
C GLY A 115 14.26 19.59 -9.42
N ALA A 116 13.88 19.10 -8.24
CA ALA A 116 13.76 17.67 -7.98
C ALA A 116 12.42 17.14 -8.52
N SER A 117 12.43 15.91 -9.06
CA SER A 117 11.27 15.28 -9.71
C SER A 117 10.94 13.91 -9.13
N LEU A 118 11.57 13.53 -8.02
CA LEU A 118 11.39 12.25 -7.36
C LEU A 118 11.42 12.44 -5.85
N ILE A 119 10.48 11.79 -5.15
CA ILE A 119 10.50 11.61 -3.71
C ILE A 119 10.59 10.11 -3.45
N GLN A 120 11.60 9.67 -2.72
CA GLN A 120 11.67 8.29 -2.21
C GLN A 120 11.27 8.26 -0.74
N LEU A 121 10.28 7.43 -0.42
CA LEU A 121 9.83 7.17 0.95
C LEU A 121 10.37 5.82 1.43
N LEU A 122 10.48 5.69 2.76
CA LEU A 122 10.55 4.40 3.43
C LEU A 122 9.18 3.68 3.38
N PRO A 123 9.10 2.39 3.76
CA PRO A 123 7.80 1.73 3.90
C PRO A 123 6.86 2.52 4.82
N ILE A 124 5.60 2.63 4.40
CA ILE A 124 4.53 3.35 5.12
C ILE A 124 3.46 2.40 5.64
N ASN A 125 3.77 1.10 5.65
CA ASN A 125 2.87 0.04 6.04
C ASN A 125 2.65 0.01 7.55
N ASP A 126 1.49 -0.50 7.97
CA ASP A 126 1.18 -0.67 9.38
C ASP A 126 2.16 -1.66 10.03
N THR A 127 2.70 -1.27 11.18
CA THR A 127 3.71 -1.97 11.98
C THR A 127 3.22 -2.20 13.42
N THR A 128 1.97 -1.84 13.71
CA THR A 128 1.39 -1.81 15.05
C THR A 128 1.28 -3.20 15.70
N ASP A 129 2.01 -3.43 16.79
CA ASP A 129 1.74 -4.50 17.77
C ASP A 129 1.09 -3.91 19.03
N LYS A 130 1.82 -3.02 19.71
CA LYS A 130 1.43 -2.40 20.98
C LYS A 130 1.47 -0.87 20.93
N GLY A 131 1.86 -0.29 19.80
CA GLY A 131 2.12 1.14 19.68
C GLY A 131 3.40 1.58 20.40
N GLY A 132 4.37 0.67 20.53
CA GLY A 132 5.64 0.91 21.23
C GLY A 132 6.75 1.39 20.28
N TRP A 133 7.95 1.61 20.83
CA TRP A 133 9.12 1.97 20.03
C TRP A 133 9.51 0.90 19.01
N ASP A 134 9.32 -0.38 19.35
CA ASP A 134 9.59 -1.48 18.41
C ASP A 134 8.66 -1.48 17.20
N ASP A 135 7.56 -0.71 17.26
CA ASP A 135 6.61 -0.54 16.17
C ASP A 135 6.93 0.71 15.34
N SER A 136 7.95 1.50 15.69
CA SER A 136 8.39 2.60 14.81
C SER A 136 9.29 2.12 13.67
N TYR A 137 9.63 0.83 13.61
CA TYR A 137 10.54 0.25 12.62
C TYR A 137 9.79 -0.10 11.32
N PRO A 138 10.02 0.61 10.19
CA PRO A 138 9.18 0.49 8.98
C PRO A 138 9.20 -0.88 8.30
N TYR A 139 10.25 -1.69 8.52
CA TYR A 139 10.40 -3.01 7.89
C TYR A 139 9.87 -4.16 8.77
N LYS A 140 9.11 -3.86 9.83
CA LYS A 140 8.42 -4.82 10.69
C LYS A 140 6.91 -4.73 10.46
N GLN A 141 6.49 -4.77 9.20
CA GLN A 141 5.08 -4.59 8.86
C GLN A 141 4.21 -5.75 9.37
N VAL A 142 3.04 -5.39 9.89
CA VAL A 142 1.94 -6.30 10.26
C VAL A 142 1.22 -6.75 9.00
N SER A 143 1.18 -5.93 7.95
CA SER A 143 0.68 -6.32 6.64
C SER A 143 1.47 -5.61 5.54
N CYS A 144 1.63 -6.30 4.40
CA CYS A 144 2.27 -5.73 3.21
C CYS A 144 1.36 -4.76 2.44
N PHE A 145 0.07 -4.75 2.74
CA PHE A 145 -0.94 -3.94 2.05
C PHE A 145 -1.40 -2.75 2.90
N ALA A 146 -1.63 -2.97 4.19
CA ALA A 146 -2.24 -1.97 5.06
C ALA A 146 -1.33 -0.75 5.28
N LEU A 147 -1.92 0.44 5.23
CA LEU A 147 -1.28 1.71 5.50
C LEU A 147 -1.23 1.98 7.00
N HIS A 148 -0.15 2.60 7.49
CA HIS A 148 0.00 2.87 8.92
C HIS A 148 -0.91 4.02 9.38
N PRO A 149 -1.83 3.80 10.35
CA PRO A 149 -2.76 4.83 10.81
C PRO A 149 -2.08 6.04 11.48
N VAL A 150 -0.82 5.92 11.93
CA VAL A 150 -0.07 7.02 12.55
C VAL A 150 0.17 8.18 11.58
N TYR A 151 0.16 7.93 10.28
CA TYR A 151 0.38 8.94 9.25
C TYR A 151 -0.89 9.66 8.82
N ILE A 152 -2.07 9.28 9.35
CA ILE A 152 -3.30 10.03 9.10
C ILE A 152 -3.16 11.44 9.71
N ASP A 153 -3.44 12.46 8.91
CA ASP A 153 -3.57 13.84 9.33
C ASP A 153 -4.94 14.06 9.96
N LEU A 154 -4.98 14.27 11.28
CA LEU A 154 -6.23 14.46 12.01
C LEU A 154 -7.01 15.69 11.54
N LEU A 155 -6.29 16.76 11.17
CA LEU A 155 -6.90 18.02 10.73
C LEU A 155 -7.46 17.94 9.31
N GLY A 156 -7.06 16.93 8.54
CA GLY A 156 -7.50 16.68 7.17
C GLY A 156 -8.63 15.66 7.04
N ILE A 157 -9.22 15.18 8.15
CA ILE A 157 -10.28 14.15 8.11
C ILE A 157 -11.64 14.76 7.75
N LEU A 158 -11.99 15.88 8.39
CA LEU A 158 -13.24 16.61 8.18
C LEU A 158 -12.95 18.05 7.74
N PRO A 159 -13.83 18.67 6.92
CA PRO A 159 -13.70 20.09 6.58
C PRO A 159 -13.71 21.00 7.81
N GLU A 160 -14.48 20.62 8.83
CA GLU A 160 -14.58 21.31 10.11
C GLU A 160 -14.71 20.27 11.24
N LEU A 161 -13.78 20.32 12.19
CA LEU A 161 -13.82 19.50 13.40
C LEU A 161 -14.57 20.25 14.50
N PRO A 162 -15.30 19.54 15.40
CA PRO A 162 -15.82 20.14 16.61
C PRO A 162 -14.73 20.86 17.40
N THR A 163 -15.07 22.04 17.94
CA THR A 163 -14.13 22.96 18.60
C THR A 163 -13.34 22.30 19.74
N ASP A 164 -13.98 21.42 20.51
CA ASP A 164 -13.37 20.66 21.59
C ASP A 164 -12.30 19.69 21.09
N ILE A 165 -12.60 18.89 20.06
CA ILE A 165 -11.64 17.97 19.43
C ILE A 165 -10.49 18.75 18.78
N TYR A 166 -10.81 19.81 18.03
CA TYR A 166 -9.80 20.66 17.40
C TYR A 166 -8.83 21.25 18.44
N ASN A 167 -9.34 21.77 19.56
CA ASN A 167 -8.51 22.34 20.63
C ASN A 167 -7.60 21.30 21.29
N ILE A 168 -8.09 20.06 21.49
CA ILE A 168 -7.27 18.95 22.00
C ILE A 168 -6.11 18.68 21.02
N ILE A 169 -6.41 18.59 19.73
CA ILE A 169 -5.41 18.33 18.69
C ILE A 169 -4.35 19.44 18.66
N MET A 170 -4.78 20.70 18.64
CA MET A 170 -3.85 21.84 18.57
C MET A 170 -2.96 21.95 19.79
N ARG A 171 -3.48 21.71 20.99
CA ARG A 171 -2.68 21.67 22.22
C ARG A 171 -1.64 20.56 22.17
N ARG A 172 -2.05 19.34 21.80
CA ARG A 172 -1.15 18.19 21.79
C ARG A 172 -0.09 18.29 20.70
N LYS A 173 -0.47 18.79 19.52
CA LYS A 173 0.46 19.19 18.46
C LYS A 173 1.54 20.13 18.98
N TYR A 174 1.17 21.20 19.69
CA TYR A 174 2.13 22.17 20.22
C TYR A 174 3.16 21.55 21.18
N GLU A 175 2.74 20.59 22.00
CA GLU A 175 3.62 19.86 22.91
C GLU A 175 4.59 18.94 22.15
N LEU A 176 4.07 18.15 21.22
CA LEU A 176 4.84 17.15 20.47
C LEU A 176 5.86 17.79 19.50
N GLU A 177 5.49 18.88 18.83
CA GLU A 177 6.36 19.58 17.88
C GLU A 177 7.54 20.32 18.54
N LYS A 178 7.51 20.49 19.86
CA LYS A 178 8.65 21.05 20.62
C LYS A 178 9.71 20.02 20.97
N LEU A 179 9.41 18.73 20.83
CA LEU A 179 10.36 17.69 21.19
C LEU A 179 11.51 17.65 20.17
N PRO A 180 12.76 17.41 20.62
CA PRO A 180 13.91 17.36 19.71
C PRO A 180 13.87 16.12 18.79
N GLN A 181 13.07 15.12 19.13
CA GLN A 181 12.89 13.88 18.39
C GLN A 181 11.41 13.47 18.45
N ILE A 182 10.99 12.64 17.49
CA ILE A 182 9.64 12.06 17.47
C ILE A 182 9.47 11.17 18.70
N ASP A 183 8.48 11.43 19.54
CA ASP A 183 8.02 10.49 20.57
C ASP A 183 6.95 9.57 19.96
N PHE A 184 7.38 8.49 19.31
CA PHE A 184 6.48 7.64 18.52
C PHE A 184 5.34 7.05 19.36
N PRO A 185 5.57 6.43 20.54
CA PRO A 185 4.47 5.89 21.34
C PRO A 185 3.46 6.96 21.77
N ALA A 186 3.94 8.16 22.15
CA ALA A 186 3.06 9.23 22.57
C ALA A 186 2.24 9.82 21.42
N VAL A 187 2.82 9.91 20.22
CA VAL A 187 2.12 10.31 18.99
C VAL A 187 1.10 9.25 18.59
N PHE A 188 1.49 7.98 18.58
CA PHE A 188 0.64 6.87 18.17
C PHE A 188 -0.60 6.77 19.07
N SER A 189 -0.40 6.72 20.39
CA SER A 189 -1.52 6.67 21.34
C SER A 189 -2.47 7.86 21.16
N PHE A 190 -1.92 9.08 21.08
CA PHE A 190 -2.71 10.29 20.88
C PHE A 190 -3.53 10.25 19.59
N LYS A 191 -2.90 9.88 18.46
CA LYS A 191 -3.59 9.81 17.18
C LYS A 191 -4.67 8.74 17.19
N MET A 192 -4.40 7.56 17.75
CA MET A 192 -5.42 6.49 17.84
C MET A 192 -6.62 6.89 18.70
N ASP A 193 -6.41 7.63 19.79
CA ASP A 193 -7.51 8.15 20.61
C ASP A 193 -8.35 9.18 19.84
N MET A 194 -7.71 10.12 19.15
CA MET A 194 -8.42 11.12 18.34
C MET A 194 -9.12 10.52 17.12
N LEU A 195 -8.54 9.49 16.51
CA LEU A 195 -9.18 8.78 15.41
C LEU A 195 -10.47 8.09 15.86
N LYS A 196 -10.52 7.54 17.08
CA LYS A 196 -11.76 6.96 17.63
C LYS A 196 -12.81 8.03 17.91
N GLU A 197 -12.44 9.13 18.55
CA GLU A 197 -13.35 10.25 18.81
C GLU A 197 -13.92 10.83 17.51
N ILE A 198 -13.08 11.01 16.49
CA ILE A 198 -13.53 11.49 15.17
C ILE A 198 -14.41 10.44 14.48
N PHE A 199 -14.06 9.16 14.58
CA PHE A 199 -14.87 8.08 14.03
C PHE A 199 -16.27 8.04 14.64
N ASP A 200 -16.40 8.26 15.96
CA ASP A 200 -17.70 8.29 16.64
C ASP A 200 -18.65 9.38 16.09
N LEU A 201 -18.11 10.47 15.54
CA LEU A 201 -18.90 11.51 14.88
C LEU A 201 -19.42 11.11 13.50
N VAL A 202 -18.71 10.22 12.80
CA VAL A 202 -18.95 9.90 11.38
C VAL A 202 -19.47 8.50 11.14
N LYS A 203 -19.36 7.58 12.11
CA LYS A 203 -19.63 6.14 11.94
C LYS A 203 -21.01 5.85 11.35
N GLU A 204 -22.05 6.55 11.79
CA GLU A 204 -23.41 6.35 11.30
C GLU A 204 -23.54 6.75 9.82
N LYS A 205 -22.85 7.79 9.38
CA LYS A 205 -22.83 8.21 7.97
C LYS A 205 -21.92 7.33 7.13
N PHE A 206 -20.83 6.85 7.73
CA PHE A 206 -19.81 6.07 7.04
C PHE A 206 -20.27 4.65 6.75
N LYS A 207 -20.97 4.01 7.71
CA LYS A 207 -21.46 2.63 7.61
C LYS A 207 -22.20 2.36 6.30
N ASP A 208 -23.09 3.27 5.91
CA ASP A 208 -23.92 3.13 4.72
C ASP A 208 -23.40 3.96 3.53
N SER A 209 -22.13 4.40 3.56
CA SER A 209 -21.57 5.21 2.48
C SER A 209 -21.18 4.37 1.27
N GLU A 210 -21.53 4.84 0.06
CA GLU A 210 -21.10 4.21 -1.20
C GLU A 210 -19.58 4.14 -1.29
N ASP A 211 -18.87 5.17 -0.80
CA ASP A 211 -17.42 5.22 -0.72
C ASP A 211 -16.81 4.04 0.07
N LEU A 212 -17.39 3.69 1.22
CA LEU A 212 -16.95 2.53 1.99
C LEU A 212 -17.22 1.24 1.22
N GLN A 213 -18.43 1.08 0.66
CA GLN A 213 -18.80 -0.13 -0.07
C GLN A 213 -17.88 -0.37 -1.28
N ASP A 214 -17.55 0.68 -2.04
CA ASP A 214 -16.59 0.61 -3.14
C ASP A 214 -15.17 0.30 -2.65
N PHE A 215 -14.75 0.88 -1.53
CA PHE A 215 -13.45 0.59 -0.93
C PHE A 215 -13.34 -0.87 -0.48
N LEU A 216 -14.37 -1.41 0.19
CA LEU A 216 -14.44 -2.80 0.62
C LEU A 216 -14.47 -3.74 -0.59
N LYS A 217 -15.28 -3.44 -1.61
CA LYS A 217 -15.36 -4.24 -2.83
C LYS A 217 -14.02 -4.33 -3.56
N LYS A 218 -13.26 -3.23 -3.60
CA LYS A 218 -11.95 -3.17 -4.28
C LYS A 218 -10.85 -3.86 -3.49
N ASN A 219 -10.89 -3.79 -2.15
CA ASN A 219 -9.77 -4.17 -1.29
C ASN A 219 -10.04 -5.38 -0.39
N GLY A 220 -11.24 -5.98 -0.45
CA GLY A 220 -11.71 -6.98 0.50
C GLY A 220 -10.78 -8.17 0.71
N SER A 221 -10.09 -8.63 -0.34
CA SER A 221 -9.19 -9.78 -0.29
C SER A 221 -8.06 -9.64 0.73
N TRP A 222 -7.50 -8.44 0.90
CA TRP A 222 -6.47 -8.16 1.91
C TRP A 222 -7.03 -7.41 3.13
N LEU A 223 -8.07 -6.60 2.94
CA LEU A 223 -8.60 -5.72 3.97
C LEU A 223 -9.38 -6.48 5.04
N LYS A 224 -10.18 -7.49 4.67
CA LYS A 224 -10.88 -8.35 5.63
C LYS A 224 -9.92 -9.11 6.55
N PRO A 225 -8.91 -9.86 6.04
CA PRO A 225 -7.94 -10.50 6.92
C PRO A 225 -7.15 -9.50 7.77
N TYR A 226 -6.71 -8.37 7.22
CA TYR A 226 -6.02 -7.35 8.01
C TYR A 226 -6.87 -6.83 9.17
N THR A 227 -8.14 -6.55 8.88
CA THR A 227 -9.08 -5.96 9.85
C THR A 227 -9.41 -6.94 10.97
N LEU A 228 -9.70 -8.20 10.61
CA LEU A 228 -9.92 -9.26 11.60
C LEU A 228 -8.66 -9.53 12.43
N PHE A 229 -7.49 -9.56 11.80
CA PHE A 229 -6.21 -9.73 12.50
C PHE A 229 -5.99 -8.61 13.53
N CYS A 230 -6.21 -7.35 13.16
CA CYS A 230 -6.08 -6.21 14.07
C CYS A 230 -7.07 -6.30 15.24
N HIS A 231 -8.31 -6.67 14.97
CA HIS A 231 -9.31 -6.91 16.02
C HIS A 231 -8.89 -8.02 17.00
N LEU A 232 -8.35 -9.13 16.48
CA LEU A 232 -7.85 -10.24 17.30
C LEU A 232 -6.57 -9.89 18.06
N ARG A 233 -5.64 -9.16 17.44
CA ARG A 233 -4.44 -8.59 18.09
C ARG A 233 -4.84 -7.74 19.28
N ASP A 234 -5.79 -6.82 19.09
CA ASP A 234 -6.22 -5.90 20.15
C ASP A 234 -7.00 -6.64 21.25
N THR A 235 -7.72 -7.70 20.90
CA THR A 235 -8.43 -8.58 21.85
C THR A 235 -7.45 -9.39 22.70
N TYR A 236 -6.45 -10.01 22.06
CA TYR A 236 -5.49 -10.91 22.71
C TYR A 236 -4.19 -10.22 23.17
N LYS A 237 -4.04 -8.93 22.91
CA LYS A 237 -2.89 -8.08 23.30
C LYS A 237 -1.54 -8.55 22.75
N THR A 238 -1.54 -9.19 21.59
CA THR A 238 -0.32 -9.63 20.89
C THR A 238 -0.60 -9.88 19.41
N MET A 239 0.33 -9.51 18.54
CA MET A 239 0.32 -9.92 17.13
C MET A 239 0.81 -11.36 16.92
N GLU A 240 1.36 -12.02 17.95
CA GLU A 240 1.82 -13.41 17.85
C GLU A 240 0.63 -14.37 17.76
N PHE A 241 0.04 -14.49 16.58
CA PHE A 241 -1.22 -15.21 16.36
C PHE A 241 -1.19 -16.68 16.82
N ARG A 242 -0.01 -17.29 16.84
CA ARG A 242 0.21 -18.65 17.38
C ARG A 242 -0.10 -18.77 18.88
N LYS A 243 -0.09 -17.66 19.61
CA LYS A 243 -0.45 -17.58 21.04
C LYS A 243 -1.94 -17.28 21.26
N TRP A 244 -2.71 -17.03 20.21
CA TRP A 244 -4.13 -16.74 20.34
C TRP A 244 -4.91 -17.98 20.77
N PRO A 245 -5.82 -17.87 21.77
CA PRO A 245 -6.61 -19.01 22.25
C PRO A 245 -7.64 -19.50 21.22
N LYS A 246 -8.06 -18.63 20.29
CA LYS A 246 -8.92 -18.96 19.15
C LYS A 246 -8.35 -18.29 17.89
N TYR A 247 -8.59 -18.90 16.73
CA TYR A 247 -8.16 -18.39 15.42
C TYR A 247 -6.65 -18.28 15.23
N SER A 248 -5.85 -19.07 15.95
CA SER A 248 -4.41 -19.18 15.70
C SER A 248 -4.08 -19.86 14.37
N LYS A 249 -5.05 -20.61 13.82
CA LYS A 249 -5.15 -21.04 12.43
C LYS A 249 -6.54 -20.66 11.95
N ILE A 250 -6.66 -20.23 10.71
CA ILE A 250 -7.92 -19.79 10.11
C ILE A 250 -7.92 -20.10 8.61
N THR A 251 -9.09 -20.36 8.04
CA THR A 251 -9.25 -20.45 6.58
C THR A 251 -9.75 -19.12 5.99
N PRO A 252 -9.56 -18.88 4.67
CA PRO A 252 -10.14 -17.71 4.00
C PRO A 252 -11.66 -17.60 4.17
N GLU A 253 -12.38 -18.73 4.16
CA GLU A 253 -13.84 -18.75 4.38
C GLU A 253 -14.21 -18.35 5.81
N GLU A 254 -13.47 -18.84 6.81
CA GLU A 254 -13.70 -18.43 8.20
C GLU A 254 -13.44 -16.92 8.40
N ILE A 255 -12.43 -16.36 7.70
CA ILE A 255 -12.18 -14.91 7.72
C ILE A 255 -13.39 -14.16 7.18
N GLU A 256 -13.94 -14.60 6.04
CA GLU A 256 -15.10 -13.98 5.40
C GLU A 256 -16.32 -14.00 6.32
N ASP A 257 -16.69 -15.19 6.82
CA ASP A 257 -17.86 -15.39 7.68
C ASP A 257 -17.78 -14.55 8.96
N ILE A 258 -16.61 -14.50 9.60
CA ILE A 258 -16.41 -13.73 10.83
C ILE A 258 -16.44 -12.23 10.54
N CYS A 259 -15.87 -11.78 9.42
CA CYS A 259 -15.90 -10.37 9.05
C CYS A 259 -17.32 -9.88 8.79
N ASP A 260 -18.15 -10.73 8.18
CA ASP A 260 -19.56 -10.42 7.93
C ASP A 260 -20.38 -10.44 9.24
N GLU A 261 -20.14 -11.41 10.14
CA GLU A 261 -20.78 -11.44 11.47
C GLU A 261 -20.39 -10.22 12.33
N LYS A 262 -19.12 -9.80 12.26
CA LYS A 262 -18.52 -8.77 13.11
C LYS A 262 -18.38 -7.41 12.43
N GLU A 263 -19.07 -7.17 11.32
CA GLU A 263 -18.90 -5.96 10.50
C GLU A 263 -18.91 -4.66 11.34
N SER A 264 -19.83 -4.56 12.31
CA SER A 264 -19.93 -3.38 13.19
C SER A 264 -18.72 -3.23 14.13
N ASP A 265 -18.15 -4.32 14.64
CA ASP A 265 -16.94 -4.30 15.48
C ASP A 265 -15.69 -3.91 14.68
N LEU A 266 -15.71 -4.18 13.37
CA LEU A 266 -14.60 -4.01 12.44
C LEU A 266 -14.61 -2.65 11.73
N LEU A 267 -15.75 -1.94 11.77
CA LEU A 267 -15.99 -0.71 11.02
C LEU A 267 -14.95 0.38 11.28
N PHE A 268 -14.45 0.50 12.52
CA PHE A 268 -13.38 1.45 12.84
C PHE A 268 -12.10 1.18 12.06
N ILE A 269 -11.68 -0.08 11.92
CA ILE A 269 -10.44 -0.45 11.23
C ILE A 269 -10.61 -0.28 9.71
N TYR A 270 -11.79 -0.62 9.17
CA TYR A 270 -12.12 -0.30 7.77
C TYR A 270 -12.05 1.20 7.51
N TRP A 271 -12.61 2.00 8.41
CA TRP A 271 -12.56 3.46 8.32
C TRP A 271 -11.12 4.00 8.36
N LEU A 272 -10.27 3.47 9.25
CA LEU A 272 -8.86 3.86 9.31
C LEU A 272 -8.14 3.66 7.98
N GLN A 273 -8.28 2.48 7.37
CA GLN A 273 -7.64 2.18 6.08
C GLN A 273 -8.23 3.02 4.95
N TYR A 274 -9.54 3.25 4.93
CA TYR A 274 -10.18 4.16 3.96
C TYR A 274 -9.63 5.59 4.06
N ILE A 275 -9.52 6.15 5.27
CA ILE A 275 -8.99 7.52 5.46
C ILE A 275 -7.50 7.59 5.11
N ALA A 276 -6.72 6.58 5.48
CA ALA A 276 -5.30 6.50 5.11
C ALA A 276 -5.12 6.46 3.58
N ASP A 277 -5.86 5.59 2.89
CA ASP A 277 -5.85 5.48 1.42
C ASP A 277 -6.23 6.81 0.78
N LYS A 278 -7.33 7.42 1.23
CA LYS A 278 -7.80 8.72 0.72
C LYS A 278 -6.73 9.81 0.82
N GLN A 279 -6.16 10.01 2.00
CA GLN A 279 -5.15 11.06 2.21
C GLN A 279 -3.85 10.79 1.44
N PHE A 280 -3.42 9.53 1.37
CA PHE A 280 -2.23 9.16 0.60
C PHE A 280 -2.45 9.32 -0.90
N LYS A 281 -3.60 8.85 -1.41
CA LYS A 281 -3.99 8.99 -2.81
C LYS A 281 -4.07 10.43 -3.26
N GLU A 282 -4.68 11.31 -2.47
CA GLU A 282 -4.70 12.75 -2.77
C GLU A 282 -3.28 13.35 -2.88
N SER A 283 -2.35 12.86 -2.07
CA SER A 283 -0.96 13.33 -2.07
C SER A 283 -0.16 12.76 -3.24
N TYR A 284 -0.43 11.51 -3.62
CA TYR A 284 0.06 10.89 -4.85
C TYR A 284 -0.44 11.63 -6.09
N GLU A 285 -1.74 11.94 -6.16
CA GLU A 285 -2.34 12.72 -7.26
C GLU A 285 -1.75 14.12 -7.33
N TYR A 286 -1.54 14.78 -6.18
CA TYR A 286 -0.86 16.07 -6.12
C TYR A 286 0.57 15.98 -6.67
N ALA A 287 1.38 15.03 -6.19
CA ALA A 287 2.75 14.82 -6.66
C ALA A 287 2.81 14.61 -8.17
N THR A 288 1.93 13.74 -8.66
CA THR A 288 1.81 13.38 -10.07
C THR A 288 1.43 14.59 -10.93
N ASN A 289 0.41 15.36 -10.53
CA ASN A 289 -0.02 16.57 -11.23
C ASN A 289 1.08 17.65 -11.25
N HIS A 290 1.99 17.61 -10.29
CA HIS A 290 3.16 18.50 -10.21
C HIS A 290 4.45 17.84 -10.73
N LYS A 291 4.35 16.74 -11.47
CA LYS A 291 5.48 16.05 -12.14
C LYS A 291 6.58 15.58 -11.17
N VAL A 292 6.22 15.26 -9.94
CA VAL A 292 7.10 14.64 -8.95
C VAL A 292 6.66 13.18 -8.77
N ALA A 293 7.53 12.24 -9.12
CA ALA A 293 7.26 10.82 -8.92
C ALA A 293 7.41 10.43 -7.44
N LEU A 294 6.49 9.62 -6.92
CA LEU A 294 6.65 8.97 -5.62
C LEU A 294 7.23 7.57 -5.83
N LYS A 295 8.40 7.32 -5.25
CA LYS A 295 9.05 6.02 -5.18
C LYS A 295 8.86 5.43 -3.79
N GLY A 296 8.08 4.37 -3.70
CA GLY A 296 7.95 3.57 -2.49
C GLY A 296 9.20 2.75 -2.19
N ASP A 297 9.14 2.07 -1.06
CA ASP A 297 10.08 1.05 -0.62
C ASP A 297 9.26 -0.13 -0.10
N LEU A 298 9.58 -1.33 -0.58
CA LEU A 298 8.90 -2.57 -0.23
C LEU A 298 9.90 -3.48 0.50
N PRO A 299 9.60 -3.88 1.75
CA PRO A 299 10.41 -4.86 2.45
C PRO A 299 10.52 -6.16 1.65
N ILE A 300 11.71 -6.78 1.64
CA ILE A 300 11.98 -8.01 0.89
C ILE A 300 11.16 -9.22 1.41
N GLY A 301 10.77 -9.20 2.69
CA GLY A 301 10.05 -10.28 3.35
C GLY A 301 8.97 -9.76 4.28
N VAL A 302 8.15 -10.68 4.78
CA VAL A 302 7.02 -10.38 5.67
C VAL A 302 7.36 -10.72 7.12
N ASN A 303 6.78 -10.05 8.10
CA ASN A 303 6.96 -10.46 9.50
C ASN A 303 6.36 -11.86 9.74
N ILE A 304 7.02 -12.74 10.49
CA ILE A 304 6.48 -14.08 10.83
C ILE A 304 5.16 -14.04 11.62
N ASN A 305 4.86 -12.89 12.24
CA ASN A 305 3.61 -12.59 12.93
C ASN A 305 2.69 -11.68 12.09
N SER A 306 2.91 -11.54 10.77
CA SER A 306 2.08 -10.71 9.90
C SER A 306 0.72 -11.36 9.59
N VAL A 307 -0.19 -10.53 9.08
CA VAL A 307 -1.47 -10.94 8.50
C VAL A 307 -1.25 -11.97 7.41
N GLU A 308 -0.25 -11.79 6.55
CA GLU A 308 0.00 -12.69 5.43
C GLU A 308 0.43 -14.09 5.92
N CYS A 309 1.26 -14.16 6.95
CA CYS A 309 1.63 -15.43 7.58
C CYS A 309 0.47 -16.11 8.33
N TRP A 310 -0.53 -15.34 8.78
CA TRP A 310 -1.70 -15.83 9.49
C TRP A 310 -2.80 -16.32 8.54
N ALA A 311 -3.15 -15.50 7.54
CA ALA A 311 -4.25 -15.75 6.61
C ALA A 311 -3.84 -16.62 5.41
N PHE A 312 -2.57 -16.56 4.99
CA PHE A 312 -2.07 -17.27 3.81
C PHE A 312 -0.81 -18.10 4.12
N PRO A 313 -0.80 -18.95 5.17
CA PRO A 313 0.42 -19.63 5.63
C PRO A 313 1.03 -20.58 4.59
N HIS A 314 0.26 -21.07 3.62
CA HIS A 314 0.74 -21.97 2.56
C HIS A 314 1.73 -21.29 1.59
N LEU A 315 1.68 -19.96 1.48
CA LEU A 315 2.59 -19.15 0.67
C LEU A 315 3.96 -18.94 1.32
N PHE A 316 4.14 -19.39 2.56
CA PHE A 316 5.36 -19.14 3.35
C PHE A 316 5.90 -20.40 4.00
N ARG A 317 7.23 -20.54 4.01
CA ARG A 317 7.93 -21.57 4.77
C ARG A 317 8.21 -21.07 6.18
N LEU A 318 7.21 -21.12 7.06
CA LEU A 318 7.27 -20.58 8.44
C LEU A 318 8.32 -21.25 9.36
N HIS A 319 8.89 -22.38 8.93
CA HIS A 319 9.94 -23.11 9.65
C HIS A 319 11.36 -22.74 9.17
N MET A 320 11.47 -21.85 8.19
CA MET A 320 12.73 -21.31 7.66
C MET A 320 12.83 -19.82 7.99
N CYS A 321 14.05 -19.29 7.98
CA CYS A 321 14.30 -17.86 8.15
C CYS A 321 15.22 -17.37 7.04
N ALA A 322 14.89 -16.23 6.46
CA ALA A 322 15.74 -15.53 5.52
C ALA A 322 16.94 -14.88 6.23
N GLY A 323 18.00 -14.67 5.47
CA GLY A 323 19.25 -14.13 5.98
C GLY A 323 20.27 -13.95 4.85
N ALA A 324 21.48 -13.59 5.25
CA ALA A 324 22.65 -13.55 4.39
C ALA A 324 23.73 -14.49 4.94
N PRO A 325 24.46 -15.23 4.09
CA PRO A 325 25.60 -16.00 4.54
C PRO A 325 26.72 -15.07 5.03
N PRO A 326 27.73 -15.59 5.74
CA PRO A 326 28.95 -14.86 6.02
C PRO A 326 29.58 -14.24 4.77
N ASP A 327 30.10 -13.03 4.91
CA ASP A 327 30.84 -12.30 3.88
C ASP A 327 32.04 -11.56 4.48
N ASP A 328 32.79 -10.84 3.63
CA ASP A 328 34.00 -10.11 4.02
C ASP A 328 33.76 -9.01 5.08
N PHE A 329 32.50 -8.59 5.29
CA PHE A 329 32.10 -7.57 6.25
C PHE A 329 31.39 -8.14 7.49
N SER A 330 30.81 -9.34 7.38
CA SER A 330 30.15 -10.05 8.49
C SER A 330 30.52 -11.54 8.49
N SER A 331 31.44 -11.93 9.37
CA SER A 331 31.89 -13.32 9.51
C SER A 331 30.80 -14.29 9.99
N ASP A 332 29.77 -13.77 10.67
CA ASP A 332 28.68 -14.58 11.22
C ASP A 332 27.46 -14.62 10.29
N GLY A 333 27.48 -13.86 9.18
CA GLY A 333 26.32 -13.65 8.33
C GLY A 333 25.23 -12.84 9.03
N GLN A 334 23.98 -13.03 8.61
CA GLN A 334 22.81 -12.36 9.17
C GLN A 334 21.62 -13.30 9.17
N ASN A 335 20.87 -13.35 10.28
CA ASN A 335 19.55 -13.97 10.32
C ASN A 335 18.51 -12.86 10.54
N TRP A 336 17.66 -12.64 9.55
CA TRP A 336 16.70 -11.54 9.57
C TRP A 336 15.35 -11.94 10.22
N GLY A 337 15.13 -13.23 10.48
CA GLY A 337 13.98 -13.72 11.25
C GLY A 337 12.63 -13.71 10.55
N PHE A 338 12.54 -13.28 9.29
CA PHE A 338 11.32 -13.43 8.47
C PHE A 338 11.31 -14.75 7.69
N PRO A 339 10.14 -15.36 7.46
CA PRO A 339 10.02 -16.60 6.70
C PRO A 339 10.40 -16.39 5.23
N THR A 340 10.73 -17.50 4.56
CA THR A 340 10.95 -17.50 3.11
C THR A 340 9.64 -17.77 2.37
N TYR A 341 9.52 -17.24 1.14
CA TYR A 341 8.39 -17.54 0.27
C TYR A 341 8.40 -19.00 -0.17
N ASN A 342 7.21 -19.57 -0.35
CA ASN A 342 6.99 -20.86 -0.98
C ASN A 342 6.77 -20.65 -2.47
N TRP A 343 7.85 -20.39 -3.21
CA TRP A 343 7.80 -20.06 -4.64
C TRP A 343 7.10 -21.13 -5.48
N GLU A 344 7.25 -22.40 -5.12
CA GLU A 344 6.58 -23.51 -5.83
C GLU A 344 5.06 -23.51 -5.62
N GLU A 345 4.57 -22.93 -4.52
CA GLU A 345 3.13 -22.73 -4.31
C GLU A 345 2.64 -21.51 -5.08
N MET A 346 3.35 -20.38 -4.97
CA MET A 346 3.03 -19.14 -5.70
C MET A 346 3.07 -19.32 -7.22
N GLU A 347 3.95 -20.18 -7.75
CA GLU A 347 4.00 -20.44 -9.18
C GLU A 347 2.71 -21.07 -9.72
N LYS A 348 1.94 -21.80 -8.89
CA LYS A 348 0.72 -22.50 -9.31
C LYS A 348 -0.40 -21.57 -9.76
N ASP A 349 -0.42 -20.33 -9.26
CA ASP A 349 -1.38 -19.29 -9.64
C ASP A 349 -0.74 -18.13 -10.40
N ASN A 350 0.48 -18.34 -10.92
CA ASN A 350 1.26 -17.34 -11.66
C ASN A 350 1.59 -16.11 -10.81
N PHE A 351 1.99 -16.33 -9.54
CA PHE A 351 2.45 -15.31 -8.60
C PHE A 351 1.36 -14.25 -8.36
N ALA A 352 0.14 -14.70 -8.06
CA ALA A 352 -1.00 -13.81 -7.88
C ALA A 352 -0.93 -12.96 -6.60
N TRP A 353 -0.28 -13.48 -5.56
CA TRP A 353 0.11 -12.73 -4.36
C TRP A 353 1.35 -11.89 -4.65
#